data_AF-A0A9E1L0D5-F1
#
_entry.id   AF-A0A9E1L0D5-F1
#
_cell.length_a   1.000
_cell.length_b   1.000
_cell.length_c   1.000
_cell.angle_alpha   90.00
_cell.angle_beta   90.00
_cell.angle_gamma   90.00
#
_symmetry.space_group_name_H-M   'P 1'
#
loop_
_entity.id
_entity.type
_entity.pdbx_description
1 polymer ?
#
loop_
_entity_poly.entity_id
_entity_poly.type
_entity_poly.pdbx_seq_one_letter_code
_entity_poly.pdbx_strand_id
1 'polypeptide(L)'
;MKMYRFLVSILIIVFSTAYVSAGPTIIRDGRITDTAMTPVLGRGYSVGTNTFQSTCMQDVITTEPSYDLVYTFESMKSKSSTDSTRARQTSNTSEVGRTTSSNNSSSYRGWGIKKSSSSQYRTAYKRKVARSGSSRVTEKGTSYKHIIEVNVNLISYYASVDEAQSILSQSASNLLQSRDIIGFFSSCGPYYVRSIGREATFLSFFEYETTTTERDTAFESTLESQIKGFRSVARQSSRGSNWFGRSRSNSNSTDRTDFSYSASDKSQSTFNSKAENKNLTITSYAFGLGISEDAQVLSFDIGSFKRAIGDAFKSMQNARTGKVINMEVVPWVENTQFQNLIELEQEADEYEPVLDAAGQPVLDAEGNPTQRLKPAVMLYEKKMLLNENAEFIIEIDRVDRNIMNMYYKAKLCRRNIEANWKRGRELKEEYVGALIQNKRYLDKTIPIETLDEVVSNENVNAIYDTHKTFMYGTDKKKAGGASVCMNEIMKKGIFKVSYRAIESCQPVIQNMGEIQNEVIENYCMPELAD
;
A
#
# COMPACT_ATOMS: atom_id res chain seq x y z
N MET A 1 0.73 -49.48 41.66
CA MET A 1 -0.68 -49.04 41.79
C MET A 1 -0.68 -47.80 42.67
N LYS A 2 -1.20 -46.67 42.15
CA LYS A 2 -1.04 -45.25 42.57
C LYS A 2 0.05 -44.48 41.81
N MET A 3 -0.32 -43.24 41.46
CA MET A 3 0.41 -42.17 40.75
C MET A 3 0.52 -42.27 39.22
N TYR A 4 -0.57 -41.96 38.51
CA TYR A 4 -0.52 -41.24 37.23
C TYR A 4 -1.84 -40.46 37.05
N ARG A 5 -1.99 -39.41 37.86
CA ARG A 5 -2.96 -38.32 37.69
C ARG A 5 -2.15 -37.04 37.91
N PHE A 6 -2.33 -36.05 37.02
CA PHE A 6 -1.56 -34.83 36.83
C PHE A 6 -0.43 -34.91 35.79
N LEU A 7 -0.80 -34.72 34.53
CA LEU A 7 -0.16 -33.80 33.57
C LEU A 7 -0.89 -33.95 32.22
N VAL A 8 -2.18 -33.60 32.20
CA VAL A 8 -2.82 -33.19 30.95
C VAL A 8 -2.45 -31.73 30.78
N SER A 9 -1.32 -31.51 30.10
CA SER A 9 -0.89 -30.19 29.67
C SER A 9 -2.01 -29.57 28.84
N ILE A 10 -2.62 -28.54 29.42
CA ILE A 10 -3.46 -27.57 28.76
C ILE A 10 -2.57 -26.87 27.73
N LEU A 11 -2.50 -27.45 26.52
CA LEU A 11 -2.04 -26.75 25.33
C LEU A 11 -3.24 -25.95 24.83
N ILE A 12 -3.50 -24.80 25.47
CA ILE A 12 -4.32 -23.76 24.85
C ILE A 12 -3.49 -23.27 23.68
N ILE A 13 -3.71 -23.87 22.51
CA ILE A 13 -3.34 -23.23 21.25
C ILE A 13 -4.23 -22.00 21.19
N VAL A 14 -3.65 -20.86 21.53
CA VAL A 14 -4.22 -19.55 21.22
C VAL A 14 -4.19 -19.44 19.70
N PHE A 15 -5.16 -20.07 19.04
CA PHE A 15 -5.53 -19.70 17.68
C PHE A 15 -5.99 -18.26 17.79
N SER A 16 -5.15 -17.34 17.35
CA SER A 16 -5.54 -15.97 17.05
C SER A 16 -6.52 -16.02 15.87
N THR A 17 -7.74 -16.50 16.10
CA THR A 17 -8.83 -16.31 15.15
C THR A 17 -9.06 -14.81 15.14
N ALA A 18 -8.62 -14.14 14.07
CA ALA A 18 -9.03 -12.78 13.82
C ALA A 18 -10.56 -12.76 13.94
N TYR A 19 -11.08 -11.97 14.87
CA TYR A 19 -12.52 -11.69 14.91
C TYR A 19 -12.84 -11.00 13.59
N VAL A 20 -13.38 -11.76 12.64
CA VAL A 20 -13.84 -11.23 11.36
C VAL A 20 -15.13 -10.47 11.66
N SER A 21 -15.00 -9.18 11.91
CA SER A 21 -16.14 -8.28 12.06
C SER A 21 -16.74 -8.05 10.69
N ALA A 22 -18.07 -8.17 10.57
CA ALA A 22 -18.82 -7.83 9.36
C ALA A 22 -18.92 -6.30 9.11
N GLY A 23 -18.04 -5.51 9.74
CA GLY A 23 -18.00 -4.06 9.57
C GLY A 23 -16.88 -3.57 8.66
N PRO A 24 -16.93 -2.29 8.25
CA PRO A 24 -15.82 -1.62 7.59
C PRO A 24 -14.50 -1.77 8.36
N THR A 25 -13.42 -2.03 7.64
CA THR A 25 -12.08 -2.18 8.22
C THR A 25 -11.09 -1.25 7.53
N ILE A 26 -10.30 -0.51 8.31
CA ILE A 26 -9.25 0.37 7.79
C ILE A 26 -7.90 -0.34 7.90
N ILE A 27 -7.18 -0.42 6.78
CA ILE A 27 -5.85 -1.02 6.67
C ILE A 27 -4.81 0.10 6.48
N ARG A 28 -3.77 0.10 7.32
CA ARG A 28 -2.70 1.13 7.34
C ARG A 28 -1.28 0.57 7.42
N ASP A 29 -1.11 -0.74 7.28
CA ASP A 29 0.18 -1.43 7.50
C ASP A 29 0.92 -1.71 6.18
N GLY A 30 1.95 -2.56 6.22
CA GLY A 30 2.78 -2.86 5.03
C GLY A 30 2.00 -3.39 3.82
N ARG A 31 0.78 -3.91 4.01
CA ARG A 31 -0.07 -4.50 2.96
C ARG A 31 -0.42 -3.53 1.84
N ILE A 32 -0.52 -2.24 2.15
CA ILE A 32 -0.84 -1.18 1.18
C ILE A 32 0.39 -0.55 0.52
N THR A 33 1.59 -0.87 1.01
CA THR A 33 2.85 -0.29 0.52
C THR A 33 3.58 -1.17 -0.49
N ASP A 34 3.06 -2.37 -0.77
CA ASP A 34 3.62 -3.24 -1.80
C ASP A 34 3.50 -2.59 -3.17
N THR A 35 4.64 -2.35 -3.83
CA THR A 35 4.69 -1.75 -5.17
C THR A 35 4.17 -2.67 -6.26
N ALA A 36 4.07 -3.97 -6.00
CA ALA A 36 3.57 -4.94 -6.98
C ALA A 36 2.04 -4.88 -7.15
N MET A 37 1.31 -4.30 -6.20
CA MET A 37 -0.15 -4.24 -6.25
C MET A 37 -0.65 -2.84 -5.87
N THR A 38 -1.50 -2.25 -6.71
CA THR A 38 -2.13 -0.96 -6.41
C THR A 38 -3.59 -1.16 -6.02
N PRO A 39 -4.03 -0.67 -4.84
CA PRO A 39 -5.44 -0.68 -4.48
C PRO A 39 -6.23 0.24 -5.41
N VAL A 40 -7.42 -0.22 -5.81
CA VAL A 40 -8.33 0.49 -6.70
C VAL A 40 -9.73 0.45 -6.08
N LEU A 41 -10.45 1.57 -6.11
CA LEU A 41 -11.82 1.66 -5.60
C LEU A 41 -12.75 0.68 -6.34
N GLY A 42 -13.66 0.04 -5.60
CA GLY A 42 -14.59 -0.96 -6.14
C GLY A 42 -13.97 -2.31 -6.51
N ARG A 43 -12.65 -2.47 -6.29
CA ARG A 43 -11.96 -3.75 -6.48
C ARG A 43 -12.21 -4.67 -5.30
N GLY A 44 -12.38 -5.95 -5.59
CA GLY A 44 -12.49 -7.00 -4.60
C GLY A 44 -11.24 -7.18 -3.74
N TYR A 45 -11.43 -7.59 -2.48
CA TYR A 45 -10.36 -7.79 -1.51
C TYR A 45 -10.74 -8.89 -0.51
N SER A 46 -9.76 -9.64 -0.02
CA SER A 46 -9.90 -10.54 1.14
C SER A 46 -8.93 -10.11 2.24
N VAL A 47 -9.48 -9.93 3.44
CA VAL A 47 -8.71 -9.52 4.61
C VAL A 47 -7.87 -10.68 5.13
N GLY A 48 -8.41 -11.91 5.09
CA GLY A 48 -7.73 -13.11 5.58
C GLY A 48 -6.49 -13.45 4.75
N THR A 49 -6.60 -13.33 3.42
CA THR A 49 -5.51 -13.68 2.50
C THR A 49 -4.61 -12.49 2.12
N ASN A 50 -5.04 -11.26 2.42
CA ASN A 50 -4.42 -10.03 1.94
C ASN A 50 -4.24 -10.01 0.40
N THR A 51 -5.26 -10.41 -0.35
CA THR A 51 -5.20 -10.43 -1.81
C THR A 51 -6.28 -9.56 -2.44
N PHE A 52 -5.92 -8.85 -3.51
CA PHE A 52 -6.88 -8.16 -4.37
C PHE A 52 -7.44 -9.11 -5.42
N GLN A 53 -8.76 -9.08 -5.58
CA GLN A 53 -9.50 -9.87 -6.56
C GLN A 53 -9.87 -9.01 -7.79
N SER A 54 -10.90 -9.39 -8.55
CA SER A 54 -11.33 -8.62 -9.72
C SER A 54 -12.11 -7.35 -9.33
N THR A 55 -12.28 -6.44 -10.27
CA THR A 55 -13.19 -5.29 -10.10
C THR A 55 -14.61 -5.76 -10.35
N CYS A 56 -15.47 -5.64 -9.34
CA CYS A 56 -16.85 -6.14 -9.41
C CYS A 56 -17.92 -5.06 -9.45
N MET A 57 -17.54 -3.80 -9.25
CA MET A 57 -18.37 -2.65 -9.57
C MET A 57 -18.12 -2.19 -11.00
N GLN A 58 -19.18 -1.76 -11.67
CA GLN A 58 -19.12 -1.07 -12.94
C GLN A 58 -19.16 0.43 -12.71
N ASP A 59 -18.38 1.18 -13.49
CA ASP A 59 -18.39 2.65 -13.52
C ASP A 59 -18.35 3.27 -12.11
N VAL A 60 -17.30 2.94 -11.34
CA VAL A 60 -17.15 3.38 -9.95
C VAL A 60 -17.21 4.90 -9.85
N ILE A 61 -18.33 5.41 -9.36
CA ILE A 61 -18.54 6.83 -9.09
C ILE A 61 -17.93 7.12 -7.72
N THR A 62 -17.15 8.18 -7.65
CA THR A 62 -16.42 8.54 -6.44
C THR A 62 -16.93 9.84 -5.85
N THR A 63 -17.02 9.91 -4.53
CA THR A 63 -17.26 11.15 -3.81
C THR A 63 -16.09 12.12 -3.96
N GLU A 64 -16.36 13.41 -3.82
CA GLU A 64 -15.30 14.42 -3.80
C GLU A 64 -14.42 14.25 -2.54
N PRO A 65 -13.09 14.14 -2.68
CA PRO A 65 -12.20 14.02 -1.54
C PRO A 65 -12.11 15.31 -0.73
N SER A 66 -11.89 15.15 0.57
CA SER A 66 -11.48 16.22 1.47
C SER A 66 -9.96 16.19 1.66
N TYR A 67 -9.39 17.34 2.03
CA TYR A 67 -7.95 17.54 2.11
C TYR A 67 -7.56 18.19 3.44
N ASP A 68 -6.55 17.63 4.10
CA ASP A 68 -5.92 18.22 5.28
C ASP A 68 -4.46 18.56 4.98
N LEU A 69 -4.07 19.79 5.32
CA LEU A 69 -2.75 20.35 5.00
C LEU A 69 -1.98 20.59 6.30
N VAL A 70 -0.99 19.73 6.53
CA VAL A 70 -0.18 19.74 7.76
C VAL A 70 1.18 20.35 7.46
N TYR A 71 1.54 21.38 8.22
CA TYR A 71 2.84 22.05 8.14
C TYR A 71 3.69 21.74 9.37
N THR A 72 4.91 21.25 9.15
CA THR A 72 5.90 21.01 10.20
C THR A 72 7.21 21.72 9.89
N PHE A 73 7.83 22.29 10.93
CA PHE A 73 9.07 23.07 10.83
C PHE A 73 10.06 22.50 11.84
N GLU A 74 11.16 21.96 11.34
CA GLU A 74 12.20 21.39 12.20
C GLU A 74 13.56 21.95 11.82
N SER A 75 14.27 22.49 12.81
CA SER A 75 15.64 22.95 12.59
C SER A 75 16.63 21.82 12.83
N MET A 76 17.49 21.56 11.85
CA MET A 76 18.55 20.55 11.99
C MET A 76 19.84 21.18 12.49
N LYS A 77 20.52 20.52 13.43
CA LYS A 77 21.89 20.89 13.82
C LYS A 77 22.87 20.25 12.84
N SER A 78 23.33 20.98 11.84
CA SER A 78 24.44 20.54 10.98
C SER A 78 25.78 20.91 11.64
N LYS A 79 26.63 19.92 11.93
CA LYS A 79 28.06 20.15 12.16
C LYS A 79 28.78 19.90 10.85
N SER A 80 28.99 20.95 10.06
CA SER A 80 29.81 20.89 8.84
C SER A 80 30.89 21.97 8.91
N SER A 81 32.04 21.64 9.48
CA SER A 81 33.26 22.46 9.36
C SER A 81 33.86 22.21 7.98
N THR A 82 33.63 23.13 7.04
CA THR A 82 34.33 23.11 5.76
C THR A 82 35.63 23.89 5.92
N ASP A 83 36.69 23.21 6.38
CA ASP A 83 38.03 23.80 6.46
C ASP A 83 38.57 24.04 5.04
N SER A 84 38.64 25.31 4.65
CA SER A 84 39.12 25.74 3.33
C SER A 84 40.50 26.38 3.41
N THR A 85 41.49 25.62 3.85
CA THR A 85 42.92 25.96 3.73
C THR A 85 43.59 25.07 2.69
N ARG A 86 43.40 25.42 1.40
CA ARG A 86 44.31 24.96 0.34
C ARG A 86 45.28 26.08 0.01
N ALA A 87 46.39 26.09 0.74
CA ALA A 87 47.56 26.90 0.42
C ALA A 87 48.08 26.50 -0.97
N ARG A 88 48.14 27.47 -1.87
CA ARG A 88 48.72 27.33 -3.20
C ARG A 88 50.24 27.52 -3.06
N GLN A 89 50.95 26.45 -2.75
CA GLN A 89 52.39 26.38 -2.96
C GLN A 89 52.64 26.09 -4.44
N THR A 90 53.26 27.06 -5.10
CA THR A 90 53.97 26.90 -6.37
C THR A 90 55.17 25.97 -6.17
N SER A 91 55.19 24.85 -6.87
CA SER A 91 56.43 24.18 -7.26
C SER A 91 56.15 23.26 -8.45
N ASN A 92 56.75 23.62 -9.58
CA ASN A 92 56.92 22.74 -10.73
C ASN A 92 57.72 21.51 -10.30
N THR A 93 57.22 20.31 -10.60
CA THR A 93 57.90 19.28 -11.41
C THR A 93 57.03 18.03 -11.54
N SER A 94 57.13 17.45 -12.73
CA SER A 94 56.65 16.15 -13.18
C SER A 94 57.04 14.99 -12.27
N GLU A 95 56.12 14.05 -12.01
CA GLU A 95 56.23 12.68 -12.53
C GLU A 95 55.09 11.76 -12.07
N VAL A 96 54.90 10.75 -12.91
CA VAL A 96 53.87 9.72 -12.94
C VAL A 96 54.10 8.69 -11.84
N GLY A 97 53.06 8.30 -11.10
CA GLY A 97 53.14 7.24 -10.10
C GLY A 97 51.77 6.77 -9.63
N ARG A 98 51.58 5.45 -9.67
CA ARG A 98 50.33 4.69 -9.68
C ARG A 98 50.11 4.03 -8.29
N THR A 99 48.86 4.05 -7.78
CA THR A 99 48.18 3.06 -6.87
C THR A 99 48.86 2.63 -5.54
N THR A 100 48.25 2.62 -4.34
CA THR A 100 47.10 1.80 -3.87
C THR A 100 46.86 2.01 -2.36
N SER A 101 45.63 1.68 -1.91
CA SER A 101 45.17 1.37 -0.52
C SER A 101 45.00 2.55 0.47
N SER A 102 44.08 2.56 1.44
CA SER A 102 42.80 1.88 1.71
C SER A 102 42.27 2.49 3.02
N ASN A 103 40.98 2.87 3.10
CA ASN A 103 40.02 2.46 4.13
C ASN A 103 38.84 3.43 4.33
N ASN A 104 37.66 2.88 4.03
CA ASN A 104 36.36 2.95 4.72
C ASN A 104 35.84 4.27 5.33
N SER A 105 34.74 4.76 4.76
CA SER A 105 33.44 4.74 5.47
C SER A 105 32.25 5.02 4.54
N SER A 106 31.34 4.05 4.47
CA SER A 106 29.87 4.14 4.34
C SER A 106 29.25 5.10 3.31
N SER A 107 28.94 4.57 2.12
CA SER A 107 28.09 5.22 1.10
C SER A 107 26.69 4.60 1.07
N TYR A 108 25.65 5.40 1.32
CA TYR A 108 24.30 5.12 0.84
C TYR A 108 24.32 5.21 -0.69
N ARG A 109 23.96 4.10 -1.36
CA ARG A 109 23.95 3.97 -2.82
C ARG A 109 22.81 4.78 -3.43
N GLY A 110 23.19 5.81 -4.20
CA GLY A 110 22.28 6.58 -5.03
C GLY A 110 21.78 5.76 -6.22
N TRP A 111 20.47 5.84 -6.47
CA TRP A 111 19.85 5.38 -7.70
C TRP A 111 20.07 6.43 -8.80
N GLY A 112 20.76 6.03 -9.86
CA GLY A 112 21.05 6.86 -11.02
C GLY A 112 19.83 7.01 -11.92
N ILE A 113 19.28 8.23 -11.99
CA ILE A 113 18.41 8.64 -13.10
C ILE A 113 19.28 9.33 -14.14
N LYS A 114 19.33 8.77 -15.35
CA LYS A 114 19.99 9.35 -16.52
C LYS A 114 19.38 10.73 -16.79
N LYS A 115 20.20 11.78 -16.76
CA LYS A 115 19.81 13.13 -17.20
C LYS A 115 19.48 13.09 -18.69
N SER A 116 18.20 13.27 -19.01
CA SER A 116 17.77 13.67 -20.35
C SER A 116 18.26 15.08 -20.62
N SER A 117 18.95 15.24 -21.75
CA SER A 117 19.49 16.49 -22.25
C SER A 117 18.40 17.34 -22.89
N SER A 118 18.09 18.49 -22.32
CA SER A 118 17.48 19.62 -23.03
C SER A 118 18.35 20.86 -22.87
N SER A 119 19.33 20.96 -23.77
CA SER A 119 20.02 22.22 -24.07
C SER A 119 19.13 23.08 -24.97
N GLN A 120 19.32 24.40 -24.94
CA GLN A 120 18.54 25.47 -25.62
C GLN A 120 17.37 25.88 -24.72
N TYR A 121 17.38 26.99 -23.98
CA TYR A 121 17.74 28.35 -24.36
C TYR A 121 18.35 29.11 -23.16
N ARG A 122 19.52 29.72 -23.31
CA ARG A 122 19.97 30.81 -22.44
C ARG A 122 20.75 31.83 -23.26
N THR A 123 20.01 32.70 -23.93
CA THR A 123 20.53 33.90 -24.58
C THR A 123 20.94 34.91 -23.51
N ALA A 124 22.14 35.43 -23.69
CA ALA A 124 22.89 36.23 -22.74
C ALA A 124 22.29 37.64 -22.51
N TYR A 125 22.09 38.01 -21.25
CA TYR A 125 22.14 39.41 -20.81
C TYR A 125 23.47 39.63 -20.07
N LYS A 126 24.51 40.02 -20.82
CA LYS A 126 25.75 40.57 -20.24
C LYS A 126 25.57 42.07 -20.01
N ARG A 127 25.17 42.48 -18.81
CA ARG A 127 25.38 43.86 -18.35
C ARG A 127 26.79 43.97 -17.77
N LYS A 128 27.71 44.55 -18.54
CA LYS A 128 28.99 45.06 -18.03
C LYS A 128 28.70 46.24 -17.10
N VAL A 129 28.84 46.04 -15.80
CA VAL A 129 29.08 47.15 -14.86
C VAL A 129 30.58 47.18 -14.63
N ALA A 130 31.25 48.16 -15.23
CA ALA A 130 32.62 48.49 -14.89
C ALA A 130 32.60 49.15 -13.50
N ARG A 131 33.24 48.52 -12.52
CA ARG A 131 33.48 49.11 -11.21
C ARG A 131 34.97 49.05 -10.92
N SER A 132 35.63 50.20 -11.07
CA SER A 132 36.96 50.44 -10.51
C SER A 132 36.85 50.41 -8.98
N GLY A 133 37.74 49.66 -8.32
CA GLY A 133 37.76 49.62 -6.86
C GLY A 133 38.72 48.58 -6.32
N SER A 134 39.95 49.02 -6.07
CA SER A 134 40.84 48.61 -4.99
C SER A 134 40.60 47.21 -4.37
N SER A 135 41.48 46.27 -4.70
CA SER A 135 41.62 45.00 -3.99
C SER A 135 42.10 45.24 -2.56
N ARG A 136 41.14 45.44 -1.63
CA ARG A 136 41.35 45.05 -0.23
C ARG A 136 41.05 43.57 -0.12
N VAL A 137 42.08 42.79 0.20
CA VAL A 137 41.94 41.41 0.66
C VAL A 137 41.15 41.46 1.97
N THR A 138 39.86 41.18 1.91
CA THR A 138 39.06 40.85 3.10
C THR A 138 39.34 39.40 3.47
N GLU A 139 39.75 39.19 4.72
CA GLU A 139 39.91 37.90 5.36
C GLU A 139 38.75 36.96 4.99
N LYS A 140 39.09 35.74 4.55
CA LYS A 140 38.12 34.65 4.44
C LYS A 140 37.70 34.27 5.86
N GLY A 141 36.66 34.92 6.36
CA GLY A 141 35.95 34.48 7.56
C GLY A 141 35.43 33.06 7.35
N THR A 142 35.60 32.21 8.35
CA THR A 142 35.04 30.86 8.37
C THR A 142 33.51 30.97 8.27
N SER A 143 32.92 30.39 7.22
CA SER A 143 31.47 30.36 7.02
C SER A 143 30.89 29.04 7.56
N TYR A 144 29.82 29.14 8.34
CA TYR A 144 29.11 28.01 8.93
C TYR A 144 27.71 27.90 8.33
N LYS A 145 27.34 26.69 7.90
CA LYS A 145 26.06 26.37 7.28
C LYS A 145 25.05 25.85 8.29
N HIS A 146 23.84 26.39 8.24
CA HIS A 146 22.70 26.00 9.04
C HIS A 146 21.56 25.54 8.14
N ILE A 147 20.85 24.48 8.53
CA ILE A 147 19.79 23.87 7.71
C ILE A 147 18.48 23.85 8.48
N ILE A 148 17.42 24.35 7.86
CA ILE A 148 16.04 24.25 8.34
C ILE A 148 15.26 23.34 7.41
N GLU A 149 14.63 22.33 7.97
CA GLU A 149 13.71 21.44 7.29
C GLU A 149 12.28 21.96 7.41
N VAL A 150 11.60 22.02 6.28
CA VAL A 150 10.18 22.38 6.18
C VAL A 150 9.48 21.26 5.46
N ASN A 151 8.52 20.65 6.14
CA ASN A 151 7.75 19.55 5.60
C ASN A 151 6.27 19.93 5.54
N VAL A 152 5.72 19.84 4.32
CA VAL A 152 4.31 20.10 4.02
C VAL A 152 3.70 18.79 3.55
N ASN A 153 2.81 18.23 4.36
CA ASN A 153 2.07 17.02 4.03
C ASN A 153 0.63 17.39 3.66
N LEU A 154 0.16 16.88 2.53
CA LEU A 154 -1.24 16.94 2.14
C LEU A 154 -1.81 15.54 2.16
N ILE A 155 -2.83 15.36 3.00
CA ILE A 155 -3.52 14.10 3.18
C ILE A 155 -4.89 14.23 2.55
N SER A 156 -5.19 13.39 1.56
CA SER A 156 -6.52 13.27 1.00
C SER A 156 -7.27 12.11 1.65
N TYR A 157 -8.53 12.37 1.99
CA TYR A 157 -9.44 11.43 2.63
C TYR A 157 -10.84 11.57 2.04
N TYR A 158 -11.70 10.56 2.23
CA TYR A 158 -13.04 10.48 1.62
C TYR A 158 -13.09 10.45 0.08
N ALA A 159 -12.00 10.04 -0.59
CA ALA A 159 -12.11 9.51 -1.95
C ALA A 159 -12.73 8.10 -1.85
N SER A 160 -14.06 8.04 -1.74
CA SER A 160 -14.81 6.81 -1.53
C SER A 160 -15.74 6.49 -2.69
N VAL A 161 -16.07 5.22 -2.85
CA VAL A 161 -17.15 4.75 -3.71
C VAL A 161 -18.46 5.38 -3.24
N ASP A 162 -19.18 6.04 -4.16
CA ASP A 162 -20.58 6.39 -3.95
C ASP A 162 -21.42 5.14 -4.17
N GLU A 163 -21.76 4.44 -3.09
CA GLU A 163 -22.54 3.19 -3.12
C GLU A 163 -23.99 3.38 -3.56
N ALA A 164 -24.51 4.62 -3.55
CA ALA A 164 -25.86 4.90 -4.04
C ALA A 164 -25.92 4.97 -5.56
N GLN A 165 -24.80 5.31 -6.21
CA GLN A 165 -24.73 5.47 -7.66
C GLN A 165 -23.91 4.37 -8.35
N SER A 166 -22.91 3.83 -7.66
CA SER A 166 -22.05 2.75 -8.19
C SER A 166 -22.79 1.42 -8.13
N ILE A 167 -22.87 0.74 -9.27
CA ILE A 167 -23.57 -0.54 -9.38
C ILE A 167 -22.59 -1.70 -9.55
N LEU A 168 -23.02 -2.90 -9.17
CA LEU A 168 -22.34 -4.14 -9.52
C LEU A 168 -22.28 -4.30 -11.04
N SER A 169 -21.13 -4.79 -11.52
CA SER A 169 -20.96 -5.16 -12.91
C SER A 169 -21.94 -6.26 -13.32
N GLN A 170 -22.23 -6.34 -14.62
CA GLN A 170 -23.15 -7.36 -15.13
C GLN A 170 -22.67 -8.78 -14.81
N SER A 171 -21.37 -9.06 -14.95
CA SER A 171 -20.80 -10.38 -14.64
C SER A 171 -20.97 -10.74 -13.17
N ALA A 172 -20.70 -9.80 -12.26
CA ALA A 172 -20.86 -10.02 -10.83
C ALA A 172 -22.34 -10.20 -10.45
N SER A 173 -23.22 -9.38 -11.03
CA SER A 173 -24.67 -9.47 -10.82
C SER A 173 -25.24 -10.80 -11.30
N ASN A 174 -24.78 -11.29 -12.46
CA ASN A 174 -25.21 -12.58 -13.01
C ASN A 174 -24.90 -13.75 -12.08
N LEU A 175 -23.72 -13.76 -11.44
CA LEU A 175 -23.33 -14.79 -10.47
C LEU A 175 -24.29 -14.83 -9.27
N LEU A 176 -24.66 -13.65 -8.74
CA LEU A 176 -25.61 -13.55 -7.64
C LEU A 176 -27.02 -13.98 -8.05
N GLN A 177 -27.49 -13.54 -9.22
CA GLN A 177 -28.80 -13.91 -9.76
C GLN A 177 -28.92 -15.40 -10.05
N SER A 178 -27.82 -16.05 -10.48
CA SER A 178 -27.75 -17.50 -10.65
C SER A 178 -27.56 -18.26 -9.34
N ARG A 179 -27.60 -17.59 -8.19
CA ARG A 179 -27.34 -18.14 -6.84
C ARG A 179 -25.94 -18.75 -6.68
N ASP A 180 -24.98 -18.32 -7.51
CA ASP A 180 -23.57 -18.71 -7.42
C ASP A 180 -22.79 -17.71 -6.55
N ILE A 181 -23.12 -17.71 -5.25
CA ILE A 181 -22.50 -16.83 -4.26
C ILE A 181 -21.01 -17.17 -4.08
N ILE A 182 -20.64 -18.45 -4.19
CA ILE A 182 -19.24 -18.90 -4.12
C ILE A 182 -18.45 -18.35 -5.31
N GLY A 183 -18.98 -18.48 -6.52
CA GLY A 183 -18.34 -17.92 -7.72
C GLY A 183 -18.18 -16.40 -7.66
N PHE A 184 -19.16 -15.70 -7.07
CA PHE A 184 -19.03 -14.27 -6.77
C PHE A 184 -17.85 -14.00 -5.84
N PHE A 185 -17.76 -14.66 -4.68
CA PHE A 185 -16.66 -14.43 -3.75
C PHE A 185 -15.30 -14.82 -4.33
N SER A 186 -15.21 -15.94 -5.07
CA SER A 186 -13.98 -16.31 -5.79
C SER A 186 -13.52 -15.25 -6.79
N SER A 187 -14.44 -14.45 -7.33
CA SER A 187 -14.15 -13.42 -8.34
C SER A 187 -13.92 -12.04 -7.71
N CYS A 188 -14.69 -11.71 -6.67
CA CYS A 188 -14.84 -10.38 -6.09
C CYS A 188 -14.29 -10.26 -4.67
N GLY A 189 -13.83 -11.36 -4.06
CA GLY A 189 -13.49 -11.42 -2.65
C GLY A 189 -14.70 -11.17 -1.73
N PRO A 190 -14.54 -11.32 -0.40
CA PRO A 190 -15.60 -11.05 0.57
C PRO A 190 -15.80 -9.55 0.84
N TYR A 191 -14.77 -8.75 0.57
CA TYR A 191 -14.76 -7.31 0.73
C TYR A 191 -14.54 -6.61 -0.62
N TYR A 192 -14.82 -5.32 -0.65
CA TYR A 192 -14.37 -4.43 -1.71
C TYR A 192 -13.71 -3.19 -1.12
N VAL A 193 -12.81 -2.56 -1.89
CA VAL A 193 -12.15 -1.32 -1.50
C VAL A 193 -13.15 -0.17 -1.64
N ARG A 194 -13.60 0.36 -0.51
CA ARG A 194 -14.59 1.44 -0.46
C ARG A 194 -13.92 2.80 -0.52
N SER A 195 -12.82 3.01 0.20
CA SER A 195 -12.13 4.30 0.21
C SER A 195 -10.62 4.12 0.26
N ILE A 196 -9.88 5.10 -0.25
CA ILE A 196 -8.42 5.09 -0.23
C ILE A 196 -7.91 6.47 0.19
N GLY A 197 -7.13 6.51 1.26
CA GLY A 197 -6.41 7.70 1.69
C GLY A 197 -5.04 7.79 1.04
N ARG A 198 -4.68 8.99 0.58
CA ARG A 198 -3.37 9.26 -0.02
C ARG A 198 -2.66 10.39 0.69
N GLU A 199 -1.34 10.32 0.66
CA GLU A 199 -0.46 11.35 1.19
C GLU A 199 0.50 11.78 0.09
N ALA A 200 0.71 13.08 0.00
CA ALA A 200 1.79 13.65 -0.77
C ALA A 200 2.58 14.61 0.12
N THR A 201 3.90 14.54 -0.02
CA THR A 201 4.84 15.24 0.86
C THR A 201 5.69 16.17 0.02
N PHE A 202 5.72 17.45 0.41
CA PHE A 202 6.61 18.46 -0.12
C PHE A 202 7.62 18.83 0.97
N LEU A 203 8.85 18.39 0.77
CA LEU A 203 9.97 18.57 1.68
C LEU A 203 10.88 19.67 1.15
N SER A 204 11.33 20.59 2.00
CA SER A 204 12.25 21.65 1.59
C SER A 204 13.29 21.94 2.66
N PHE A 205 14.53 22.07 2.20
CA PHE A 205 15.68 22.40 3.02
C PHE A 205 16.13 23.83 2.73
N PHE A 206 16.15 24.65 3.76
CA PHE A 206 16.62 26.03 3.73
C PHE A 206 18.01 26.05 4.36
N GLU A 207 19.04 26.19 3.53
CA GLU A 207 20.43 26.28 3.94
C GLU A 207 20.87 27.74 3.95
N TYR A 208 21.42 28.25 5.05
CA TYR A 208 21.96 29.61 5.14
C TYR A 208 23.31 29.64 5.85
N GLU A 209 24.09 30.68 5.55
CA GLU A 209 25.46 30.85 6.02
C GLU A 209 25.59 31.95 7.09
N THR A 210 26.48 31.71 8.05
CA THR A 210 26.83 32.66 9.13
C THR A 210 28.34 32.68 9.35
N THR A 211 28.85 33.75 9.96
CA THR A 211 30.28 33.86 10.31
C THR A 211 30.63 33.20 11.65
N THR A 212 29.63 32.71 12.39
CA THR A 212 29.80 32.07 13.70
C THR A 212 29.15 30.69 13.68
N THR A 213 29.52 29.82 14.61
CA THR A 213 28.83 28.54 14.82
C THR A 213 27.41 28.69 15.37
N GLU A 214 27.05 29.91 15.78
CA GLU A 214 25.74 30.20 16.37
C GLU A 214 24.69 30.44 15.29
N ARG A 215 23.47 29.98 15.58
CA ARG A 215 22.31 30.18 14.71
C ARG A 215 21.82 31.62 14.82
N ASP A 216 21.40 32.17 13.69
CA ASP A 216 20.78 33.49 13.63
C ASP A 216 19.28 33.37 13.90
N THR A 217 18.89 33.18 15.17
CA THR A 217 17.49 32.93 15.56
C THR A 217 16.52 34.02 15.12
N ALA A 218 17.00 35.27 14.99
CA ALA A 218 16.21 36.38 14.47
C ALA A 218 15.95 36.24 12.96
N PHE A 219 16.96 35.85 12.19
CA PHE A 219 16.77 35.50 10.77
C PHE A 219 15.85 34.30 10.61
N GLU A 220 16.03 33.25 11.41
CA GLU A 220 15.21 32.03 11.35
C GLU A 220 13.75 32.31 11.70
N SER A 221 13.47 33.12 12.74
CA SER A 221 12.10 33.55 13.08
C SER A 221 11.46 34.37 11.95
N THR A 222 12.26 35.21 11.28
CA THR A 222 11.78 35.96 10.10
C THR A 222 11.49 35.02 8.93
N LEU A 223 12.37 34.05 8.67
CA LEU A 223 12.21 33.02 7.65
C LEU A 223 10.95 32.17 7.91
N GLU A 224 10.76 31.70 9.14
CA GLU A 224 9.59 30.96 9.58
C GLU A 224 8.31 31.78 9.39
N SER A 225 8.31 33.05 9.79
CA SER A 225 7.18 33.97 9.57
C SER A 225 6.88 34.19 8.08
N GLN A 226 7.92 34.34 7.26
CA GLN A 226 7.75 34.44 5.81
C GLN A 226 7.12 33.17 5.24
N ILE A 227 7.60 31.99 5.62
CA ILE A 227 7.06 30.71 5.15
C ILE A 227 5.64 30.49 5.65
N LYS A 228 5.34 30.75 6.92
CA LYS A 228 3.98 30.63 7.51
C LYS A 228 3.02 31.72 7.03
N GLY A 229 3.52 32.77 6.38
CA GLY A 229 2.77 33.89 5.83
C GLY A 229 1.93 33.55 4.60
N PHE A 230 1.19 32.43 4.62
CA PHE A 230 0.16 32.07 3.62
C PHE A 230 -1.21 32.69 3.92
N ARG A 231 -1.30 33.68 4.84
CA ARG A 231 -2.58 34.20 5.34
C ARG A 231 -3.49 34.68 4.19
N SER A 232 -4.65 34.02 4.15
CA SER A 232 -5.94 34.41 3.57
C SER A 232 -6.03 35.85 3.06
N VAL A 233 -6.31 36.00 1.77
CA VAL A 233 -7.00 37.19 1.25
C VAL A 233 -8.43 37.15 1.77
N ALA A 234 -8.61 37.48 3.05
CA ALA A 234 -9.92 37.84 3.58
C ALA A 234 -10.32 39.15 2.92
N ARG A 235 -11.45 39.13 2.21
CA ARG A 235 -12.16 40.25 1.58
C ARG A 235 -11.69 41.61 2.09
N GLN A 236 -11.02 42.36 1.23
CA GLN A 236 -10.81 43.78 1.43
C GLN A 236 -12.19 44.43 1.49
N SER A 237 -12.67 44.66 2.72
CA SER A 237 -13.82 45.51 2.99
C SER A 237 -13.47 46.89 2.46
N SER A 238 -14.01 47.22 1.29
CA SER A 238 -14.02 48.56 0.74
C SER A 238 -14.79 49.47 1.70
N ARG A 239 -14.05 50.13 2.61
CA ARG A 239 -14.52 51.37 3.22
C ARG A 239 -14.36 52.47 2.18
N GLY A 240 -15.45 52.71 1.47
CA GLY A 240 -15.66 53.87 0.62
C GLY A 240 -17.15 54.23 0.65
N SER A 241 -17.53 55.08 1.59
CA SER A 241 -18.83 55.73 1.64
C SER A 241 -18.98 56.73 0.48
N ASN A 242 -20.06 56.62 -0.30
CA ASN A 242 -20.87 57.67 -0.95
C ASN A 242 -21.84 56.95 -1.91
N TRP A 243 -23.14 56.84 -1.62
CA TRP A 243 -24.21 57.85 -1.78
C TRP A 243 -24.42 58.30 -3.25
N PHE A 244 -25.48 57.75 -3.86
CA PHE A 244 -26.14 58.02 -5.17
C PHE A 244 -25.58 57.43 -6.48
N GLY A 245 -26.42 56.64 -7.17
CA GLY A 245 -26.65 56.79 -8.62
C GLY A 245 -26.31 55.61 -9.58
N ARG A 246 -27.37 54.94 -10.06
CA ARG A 246 -27.57 54.35 -11.41
C ARG A 246 -26.64 53.26 -11.99
N SER A 247 -27.29 52.13 -12.30
CA SER A 247 -27.34 51.37 -13.57
C SER A 247 -26.09 50.92 -14.34
N ARG A 248 -26.18 49.62 -14.70
CA ARG A 248 -25.88 48.93 -15.97
C ARG A 248 -24.51 48.25 -16.19
N SER A 249 -24.63 46.93 -16.26
CA SER A 249 -24.16 46.00 -17.30
C SER A 249 -22.77 45.35 -17.22
N ASN A 250 -22.83 44.02 -17.42
CA ASN A 250 -21.80 43.10 -17.94
C ASN A 250 -20.52 42.94 -17.11
N SER A 251 -19.96 41.75 -16.91
CA SER A 251 -20.08 40.47 -17.61
C SER A 251 -19.71 39.32 -16.66
N ASN A 252 -20.22 38.13 -16.96
CA ASN A 252 -19.86 36.85 -16.34
C ASN A 252 -18.34 36.62 -16.29
N SER A 253 -17.81 36.37 -15.09
CA SER A 253 -16.53 35.68 -14.85
C SER A 253 -16.38 35.42 -13.34
N THR A 254 -17.20 34.52 -12.80
CA THR A 254 -16.96 33.92 -11.48
C THR A 254 -16.39 32.53 -11.70
N ASP A 255 -15.07 32.42 -11.64
CA ASP A 255 -14.33 31.29 -11.03
C ASP A 255 -12.83 31.42 -11.35
N ARG A 256 -12.16 32.27 -10.59
CA ARG A 256 -10.72 32.22 -10.37
C ARG A 256 -10.47 32.55 -8.90
N THR A 257 -10.24 31.52 -8.11
CA THR A 257 -9.57 31.65 -6.81
C THR A 257 -8.10 31.96 -7.07
N ASP A 258 -7.82 33.20 -7.50
CA ASP A 258 -6.45 33.69 -7.59
C ASP A 258 -5.88 33.77 -6.18
N PHE A 259 -4.87 32.93 -5.93
CA PHE A 259 -4.04 32.92 -4.73
C PHE A 259 -3.18 34.20 -4.72
N SER A 260 -3.83 35.34 -4.47
CA SER A 260 -3.23 36.67 -4.56
C SER A 260 -2.32 36.92 -3.36
N TYR A 261 -1.03 37.07 -3.68
CA TYR A 261 0.06 37.29 -2.73
C TYR A 261 0.06 38.75 -2.26
N SER A 262 -0.45 39.03 -1.05
CA SER A 262 -0.33 40.35 -0.41
C SER A 262 0.58 40.25 0.81
N ALA A 263 1.89 40.12 0.55
CA ALA A 263 2.91 40.46 1.53
C ALA A 263 3.34 41.91 1.26
N SER A 264 3.45 42.75 2.29
CA SER A 264 3.88 44.15 2.09
C SER A 264 5.25 44.21 1.40
N ASP A 265 5.31 44.82 0.21
CA ASP A 265 6.49 44.90 -0.68
C ASP A 265 7.80 45.32 0.04
N LYS A 266 7.68 46.13 1.09
CA LYS A 266 8.83 46.59 1.91
C LYS A 266 9.39 45.52 2.85
N SER A 267 8.55 44.63 3.38
CA SER A 267 8.97 43.52 4.24
C SER A 267 9.69 42.44 3.43
N GLN A 268 9.17 42.14 2.24
CA GLN A 268 9.73 41.15 1.32
C GLN A 268 11.10 41.57 0.77
N SER A 269 11.25 42.82 0.33
CA SER A 269 12.53 43.35 -0.19
C SER A 269 13.62 43.39 0.88
N THR A 270 13.27 43.75 2.11
CA THR A 270 14.20 43.73 3.26
C THR A 270 14.64 42.31 3.60
N PHE A 271 13.72 41.34 3.54
CA PHE A 271 14.04 39.93 3.74
C PHE A 271 14.94 39.39 2.63
N ASN A 272 14.62 39.65 1.37
CA ASN A 272 15.40 39.16 0.23
C ASN A 272 16.86 39.63 0.28
N SER A 273 17.10 40.89 0.65
CA SER A 273 18.47 41.39 0.85
C SER A 273 19.20 40.67 1.99
N LYS A 274 18.51 40.35 3.10
CA LYS A 274 19.10 39.56 4.19
C LYS A 274 19.37 38.11 3.76
N ALA A 275 18.48 37.50 2.99
CA ALA A 275 18.62 36.14 2.47
C ALA A 275 19.79 36.02 1.50
N GLU A 276 19.96 37.00 0.59
CA GLU A 276 21.12 37.10 -0.31
C GLU A 276 22.42 37.25 0.48
N ASN A 277 22.46 38.12 1.48
CA ASN A 277 23.64 38.30 2.35
C ASN A 277 24.00 37.04 3.14
N LYS A 278 23.04 36.13 3.36
CA LYS A 278 23.21 34.86 4.08
C LYS A 278 23.34 33.66 3.14
N ASN A 279 23.50 33.87 1.83
CA ASN A 279 23.59 32.81 0.82
C ASN A 279 22.46 31.76 0.94
N LEU A 280 21.23 32.20 1.24
CA LEU A 280 20.10 31.29 1.43
C LEU A 280 19.88 30.42 0.18
N THR A 281 19.99 29.11 0.34
CA THR A 281 19.74 28.12 -0.70
C THR A 281 18.54 27.27 -0.31
N ILE A 282 17.60 27.08 -1.24
CA ILE A 282 16.40 26.28 -1.03
C ILE A 282 16.51 25.03 -1.91
N THR A 283 16.45 23.85 -1.31
CA THR A 283 16.38 22.58 -2.03
C THR A 283 15.07 21.89 -1.71
N SER A 284 14.23 21.66 -2.70
CA SER A 284 12.92 21.05 -2.54
C SER A 284 12.88 19.63 -3.13
N TYR A 285 12.27 18.72 -2.39
CA TYR A 285 11.95 17.36 -2.79
C TYR A 285 10.44 17.16 -2.68
N ALA A 286 9.89 16.41 -3.61
CA ALA A 286 8.47 16.15 -3.69
C ALA A 286 8.22 14.67 -3.87
N PHE A 287 7.34 14.10 -3.06
CA PHE A 287 6.96 12.70 -3.09
C PHE A 287 5.44 12.59 -3.24
N GLY A 288 5.00 11.76 -4.18
CA GLY A 288 3.56 11.56 -4.42
C GLY A 288 2.86 12.72 -5.14
N LEU A 289 3.57 13.73 -5.63
CA LEU A 289 2.97 14.77 -6.47
C LEU A 289 2.62 14.25 -7.86
N GLY A 290 1.49 14.70 -8.39
CA GLY A 290 1.11 14.47 -9.78
C GLY A 290 2.02 15.30 -10.67
N ILE A 291 2.50 14.72 -11.76
CA ILE A 291 3.28 15.46 -12.76
C ILE A 291 2.29 16.38 -13.48
N SER A 292 2.28 17.67 -13.15
CA SER A 292 1.73 18.69 -14.05
C SER A 292 2.88 19.35 -14.81
N GLU A 293 2.72 19.54 -16.12
CA GLU A 293 3.72 20.20 -16.97
C GLU A 293 4.05 21.62 -16.48
N ASP A 294 3.12 22.25 -15.74
CA ASP A 294 3.23 23.60 -15.19
C ASP A 294 3.81 23.68 -13.77
N ALA A 295 4.03 22.56 -13.06
CA ALA A 295 4.50 22.60 -11.66
C ALA A 295 5.98 23.00 -11.57
N GLN A 296 6.25 24.23 -11.12
CA GLN A 296 7.60 24.68 -10.81
C GLN A 296 8.00 24.20 -9.41
N VAL A 297 8.61 23.02 -9.31
CA VAL A 297 9.06 22.43 -8.02
C VAL A 297 10.40 23.01 -7.54
N LEU A 298 11.15 23.69 -8.42
CA LEU A 298 12.44 24.31 -8.10
C LEU A 298 12.23 25.70 -7.49
N SER A 299 12.72 25.87 -6.26
CA SER A 299 12.65 27.12 -5.50
C SER A 299 14.04 27.71 -5.32
N PHE A 300 14.20 29.01 -5.58
CA PHE A 300 15.47 29.75 -5.45
C PHE A 300 15.34 30.99 -4.56
N ASP A 301 14.11 31.44 -4.29
CA ASP A 301 13.75 32.49 -3.36
C ASP A 301 12.42 32.16 -2.66
N ILE A 302 12.08 32.90 -1.61
CA ILE A 302 10.84 32.68 -0.86
C ILE A 302 9.58 32.80 -1.73
N GLY A 303 9.55 33.72 -2.69
CA GLY A 303 8.42 33.86 -3.60
C GLY A 303 8.24 32.65 -4.53
N SER A 304 9.34 32.13 -5.09
CA SER A 304 9.35 30.90 -5.89
C SER A 304 8.97 29.67 -5.05
N PHE A 305 9.40 29.61 -3.79
CA PHE A 305 9.01 28.56 -2.85
C PHE A 305 7.51 28.56 -2.54
N LYS A 306 6.94 29.74 -2.32
CA LYS A 306 5.50 29.89 -2.08
C LYS A 306 4.67 29.52 -3.32
N ARG A 307 5.16 29.84 -4.52
CA ARG A 307 4.56 29.36 -5.78
C ARG A 307 4.67 27.85 -5.92
N ALA A 308 5.84 27.28 -5.64
CA ALA A 308 6.05 25.83 -5.68
C ALA A 308 5.11 25.07 -4.73
N ILE A 309 4.87 25.57 -3.52
CA ILE A 309 3.86 25.02 -2.60
C ILE A 309 2.45 25.14 -3.18
N GLY A 310 2.10 26.29 -3.76
CA GLY A 310 0.78 26.50 -4.38
C GLY A 310 0.53 25.55 -5.56
N ASP A 311 1.53 25.37 -6.42
CA ASP A 311 1.46 24.46 -7.56
C ASP A 311 1.45 23.00 -7.11
N ALA A 312 2.26 22.65 -6.10
CA ALA A 312 2.21 21.35 -5.45
C ALA A 312 0.80 21.09 -4.89
N PHE A 313 0.21 22.04 -4.15
CA PHE A 313 -1.14 21.92 -3.61
C PHE A 313 -2.18 21.67 -4.69
N LYS A 314 -2.15 22.42 -5.78
CA LYS A 314 -3.04 22.19 -6.93
C LYS A 314 -2.83 20.82 -7.57
N SER A 315 -1.58 20.40 -7.76
CA SER A 315 -1.27 19.07 -8.33
C SER A 315 -1.79 17.91 -7.46
N MET A 316 -1.91 18.15 -6.15
CA MET A 316 -2.38 17.19 -5.16
C MET A 316 -3.91 17.18 -4.99
N GLN A 317 -4.65 18.15 -5.56
CA GLN A 317 -6.13 18.15 -5.55
C GLN A 317 -6.75 17.11 -6.50
N ASN A 318 -5.94 16.38 -7.26
CA ASN A 318 -6.42 15.23 -8.02
C ASN A 318 -6.55 14.03 -7.05
N ALA A 319 -7.75 13.46 -6.96
CA ALA A 319 -8.06 12.32 -6.09
C ALA A 319 -7.18 11.07 -6.33
N ARG A 320 -6.55 10.97 -7.50
CA ARG A 320 -5.66 9.87 -7.89
C ARG A 320 -4.18 10.14 -7.59
N THR A 321 -3.84 11.35 -7.16
CA THR A 321 -2.48 11.77 -6.81
C THR A 321 -2.15 11.41 -5.36
N GLY A 322 -0.88 11.08 -5.09
CA GLY A 322 -0.37 10.75 -3.76
C GLY A 322 -0.04 9.27 -3.58
N LYS A 323 0.82 8.99 -2.61
CA LYS A 323 1.12 7.63 -2.16
C LYS A 323 -0.05 7.12 -1.33
N VAL A 324 -0.48 5.88 -1.56
CA VAL A 324 -1.53 5.27 -0.73
C VAL A 324 -0.98 5.01 0.68
N ILE A 325 -1.68 5.53 1.68
CA ILE A 325 -1.30 5.42 3.10
C ILE A 325 -2.34 4.70 3.94
N ASN A 326 -3.57 4.55 3.43
CA ASN A 326 -4.59 3.72 4.02
C ASN A 326 -5.62 3.33 2.97
N MET A 327 -6.33 2.23 3.22
CA MET A 327 -7.53 1.89 2.49
C MET A 327 -8.60 1.39 3.46
N GLU A 328 -9.85 1.70 3.17
CA GLU A 328 -11.02 1.14 3.83
C GLU A 328 -11.59 0.05 2.94
N VAL A 329 -11.81 -1.12 3.52
CA VAL A 329 -12.49 -2.23 2.86
C VAL A 329 -13.80 -2.50 3.59
N VAL A 330 -14.84 -2.78 2.83
CA VAL A 330 -16.19 -3.04 3.35
C VAL A 330 -16.68 -4.38 2.83
N PRO A 331 -17.28 -5.23 3.69
CA PRO A 331 -17.88 -6.48 3.25
C PRO A 331 -18.96 -6.24 2.20
N TRP A 332 -19.06 -7.12 1.21
CA TRP A 332 -20.16 -7.09 0.25
C TRP A 332 -21.53 -7.23 0.92
N VAL A 333 -21.60 -7.88 2.09
CA VAL A 333 -22.84 -8.05 2.85
C VAL A 333 -23.42 -6.73 3.39
N GLU A 334 -22.65 -5.64 3.36
CA GLU A 334 -23.15 -4.29 3.70
C GLU A 334 -23.62 -3.51 2.46
N ASN A 335 -23.28 -3.96 1.24
CA ASN A 335 -23.77 -3.35 0.02
C ASN A 335 -25.26 -3.71 -0.19
N THR A 336 -26.10 -2.71 -0.40
CA THR A 336 -27.57 -2.90 -0.49
C THR A 336 -27.98 -3.63 -1.76
N GLN A 337 -27.33 -3.35 -2.90
CA GLN A 337 -27.58 -4.07 -4.15
C GLN A 337 -27.23 -5.55 -4.01
N PHE A 338 -26.09 -5.87 -3.41
CA PHE A 338 -25.69 -7.24 -3.09
C PHE A 338 -26.74 -7.93 -2.22
N GLN A 339 -27.14 -7.32 -1.10
CA GLN A 339 -28.16 -7.87 -0.19
C GLN A 339 -29.48 -8.16 -0.90
N ASN A 340 -29.91 -7.26 -1.79
CA ASN A 340 -31.13 -7.43 -2.59
C ASN A 340 -31.02 -8.59 -3.58
N LEU A 341 -29.87 -8.73 -4.27
CA LEU A 341 -29.67 -9.77 -5.27
C LEU A 341 -29.60 -11.19 -4.67
N ILE A 342 -29.16 -11.31 -3.41
CA ILE A 342 -29.14 -12.59 -2.69
C ILE A 342 -30.37 -12.81 -1.80
N GLU A 343 -31.33 -11.89 -1.83
CA GLU A 343 -32.58 -11.94 -1.05
C GLU A 343 -32.32 -12.11 0.47
N LEU A 344 -31.28 -11.47 1.02
CA LEU A 344 -30.80 -11.73 2.39
C LEU A 344 -31.86 -11.50 3.48
N GLU A 345 -32.71 -10.50 3.28
CA GLU A 345 -33.78 -10.11 4.19
C GLU A 345 -35.03 -10.97 4.06
N GLN A 346 -35.20 -11.70 2.95
CA GLN A 346 -36.38 -12.54 2.75
C GLN A 346 -36.23 -13.83 3.57
N GLU A 347 -37.21 -14.11 4.41
CA GLU A 347 -37.37 -15.42 5.06
C GLU A 347 -38.71 -16.03 4.68
N ALA A 348 -38.69 -17.32 4.36
CA ALA A 348 -39.88 -18.14 4.43
C ALA A 348 -39.98 -18.70 5.85
N ASP A 349 -41.19 -18.76 6.40
CA ASP A 349 -41.46 -19.36 7.70
C ASP A 349 -40.99 -20.83 7.70
N GLU A 350 -39.93 -21.11 8.47
CA GLU A 350 -39.46 -22.47 8.71
C GLU A 350 -40.09 -23.01 9.98
N TYR A 351 -40.61 -24.23 9.92
CA TYR A 351 -41.22 -24.90 11.06
C TYR A 351 -40.38 -26.10 11.49
N GLU A 352 -40.24 -26.30 12.80
CA GLU A 352 -39.54 -27.44 13.38
C GLU A 352 -40.48 -28.29 14.26
N PRO A 353 -40.32 -29.62 14.31
CA PRO A 353 -41.14 -30.46 15.15
C PRO A 353 -40.89 -30.16 16.63
N VAL A 354 -41.95 -30.08 17.41
CA VAL A 354 -41.89 -29.98 18.87
C VAL A 354 -41.48 -31.34 19.41
N LEU A 355 -40.39 -31.41 20.18
CA LEU A 355 -39.89 -32.65 20.77
C LEU A 355 -40.31 -32.77 22.25
N ASP A 356 -40.62 -33.98 22.69
CA ASP A 356 -40.87 -34.31 24.10
C ASP A 356 -39.57 -34.47 24.90
N ALA A 357 -39.69 -34.79 26.21
CA ALA A 357 -38.54 -34.98 27.09
C ALA A 357 -37.63 -36.17 26.71
N ALA A 358 -38.11 -37.08 25.86
CA ALA A 358 -37.36 -38.21 25.32
C ALA A 358 -36.76 -37.91 23.93
N GLY A 359 -36.98 -36.69 23.39
CA GLY A 359 -36.51 -36.28 22.07
C GLY A 359 -37.36 -36.80 20.91
N GLN A 360 -38.58 -37.29 21.17
CA GLN A 360 -39.50 -37.75 20.13
C GLN A 360 -40.47 -36.64 19.71
N PRO A 361 -40.92 -36.58 18.44
CA PRO A 361 -41.90 -35.59 17.99
C PRO A 361 -43.22 -35.74 18.73
N VAL A 362 -43.71 -34.64 19.32
CA VAL A 362 -45.07 -34.55 19.86
C VAL A 362 -46.04 -34.61 18.70
N LEU A 363 -47.04 -35.50 18.75
CA LEU A 363 -48.04 -35.66 17.68
C LEU A 363 -49.32 -34.87 18.02
N ASP A 364 -49.96 -34.30 16.99
CA ASP A 364 -51.29 -33.69 17.08
C ASP A 364 -52.41 -34.76 17.14
N ALA A 365 -53.67 -34.31 17.20
CA ALA A 365 -54.83 -35.20 17.30
C ALA A 365 -55.00 -36.10 16.06
N GLU A 366 -54.42 -35.70 14.93
CA GLU A 366 -54.43 -36.38 13.64
C GLU A 366 -53.21 -37.29 13.44
N GLY A 367 -52.28 -37.34 14.42
CA GLY A 367 -51.07 -38.16 14.39
C GLY A 367 -49.91 -37.56 13.61
N ASN A 368 -49.97 -36.27 13.23
CA ASN A 368 -48.87 -35.57 12.58
C ASN A 368 -47.96 -34.90 13.62
N PRO A 369 -46.65 -34.72 13.34
CA PRO A 369 -45.77 -33.96 14.23
C PRO A 369 -46.28 -32.53 14.42
N THR A 370 -46.50 -32.15 15.67
CA THR A 370 -46.77 -30.77 16.07
C THR A 370 -45.55 -29.95 15.69
N GLN A 371 -45.78 -28.86 14.97
CA GLN A 371 -44.72 -27.98 14.51
C GLN A 371 -44.77 -26.64 15.25
N ARG A 372 -43.60 -26.08 15.54
CA ARG A 372 -43.46 -24.70 16.00
C ARG A 372 -42.65 -23.90 14.98
N LEU A 373 -42.95 -22.60 14.89
CA LEU A 373 -42.15 -21.69 14.08
C LEU A 373 -40.73 -21.66 14.64
N LYS A 374 -39.75 -21.95 13.79
CA LYS A 374 -38.33 -21.85 14.13
C LYS A 374 -37.98 -20.37 14.27
N PRO A 375 -37.25 -19.96 15.32
CA PRO A 375 -36.82 -18.58 15.46
C PRO A 375 -36.05 -18.12 14.21
N ALA A 376 -36.50 -17.01 13.62
CA ALA A 376 -35.82 -16.32 12.52
C ALA A 376 -34.37 -15.99 12.91
N VAL A 377 -33.42 -16.18 11.99
CA VAL A 377 -32.04 -15.77 12.21
C VAL A 377 -31.98 -14.26 12.00
N MET A 378 -31.49 -13.52 12.99
CA MET A 378 -31.42 -12.05 12.91
C MET A 378 -30.56 -11.63 11.71
N LEU A 379 -30.94 -10.56 11.01
CA LEU A 379 -30.22 -10.07 9.82
C LEU A 379 -28.73 -9.82 10.11
N TYR A 380 -28.41 -9.28 11.29
CA TYR A 380 -27.03 -9.10 11.73
C TYR A 380 -26.25 -10.42 11.77
N GLU A 381 -26.85 -11.48 12.31
CA GLU A 381 -26.25 -12.80 12.39
C GLU A 381 -26.05 -13.40 11.00
N LYS A 382 -27.02 -13.26 10.09
CA LYS A 382 -26.88 -13.68 8.69
C LYS A 382 -25.68 -13.03 8.00
N LYS A 383 -25.54 -11.71 8.15
CA LYS A 383 -24.41 -10.93 7.59
C LYS A 383 -23.07 -11.43 8.13
N MET A 384 -22.99 -11.66 9.44
CA MET A 384 -21.81 -12.20 10.10
C MET A 384 -21.45 -13.59 9.57
N LEU A 385 -22.42 -14.51 9.51
CA LEU A 385 -22.23 -15.88 9.01
C LEU A 385 -21.80 -15.90 7.54
N LEU A 386 -22.42 -15.07 6.71
CA LEU A 386 -22.08 -14.96 5.30
C LEU A 386 -20.64 -14.47 5.10
N ASN A 387 -20.26 -13.42 5.81
CA ASN A 387 -18.91 -12.85 5.71
C ASN A 387 -17.84 -13.83 6.25
N GLU A 388 -18.14 -14.53 7.35
CA GLU A 388 -17.28 -15.58 7.88
C GLU A 388 -17.07 -16.72 6.87
N ASN A 389 -18.16 -17.24 6.30
CA ASN A 389 -18.09 -18.32 5.31
C ASN A 389 -17.38 -17.87 4.04
N ALA A 390 -17.56 -16.62 3.61
CA ALA A 390 -16.90 -16.05 2.44
C ALA A 390 -15.38 -15.98 2.60
N GLU A 391 -14.86 -15.47 3.73
CA GLU A 391 -13.41 -15.48 4.00
C GLU A 391 -12.85 -16.90 4.09
N PHE A 392 -13.58 -17.83 4.70
CA PHE A 392 -13.16 -19.22 4.78
C PHE A 392 -13.05 -19.89 3.40
N ILE A 393 -14.00 -19.64 2.49
CA ILE A 393 -13.95 -20.12 1.10
C ILE A 393 -12.73 -19.56 0.37
N ILE A 394 -12.42 -18.28 0.57
CA ILE A 394 -11.26 -17.66 -0.10
C ILE A 394 -9.95 -18.19 0.45
N GLU A 395 -9.90 -18.54 1.73
CA GLU A 395 -8.75 -19.23 2.31
C GLU A 395 -8.56 -20.64 1.73
N ILE A 396 -9.66 -21.38 1.47
CA ILE A 396 -9.60 -22.65 0.74
C ILE A 396 -8.96 -22.44 -0.64
N ASP A 397 -9.43 -21.45 -1.41
CA ASP A 397 -8.89 -21.14 -2.74
C ASP A 397 -7.42 -20.73 -2.69
N ARG A 398 -7.01 -19.98 -1.65
CA ARG A 398 -5.61 -19.59 -1.44
C ARG A 398 -4.74 -20.83 -1.25
N VAL A 399 -5.14 -21.72 -0.34
CA VAL A 399 -4.41 -22.95 -0.05
C VAL A 399 -4.33 -23.82 -1.30
N ASP A 400 -5.45 -24.07 -1.98
CA ASP A 400 -5.51 -24.84 -3.22
C ASP A 400 -4.52 -24.31 -4.29
N ARG A 401 -4.59 -23.02 -4.58
CA ARG A 401 -3.68 -22.36 -5.53
C ARG A 401 -2.23 -22.45 -5.07
N ASN A 402 -1.94 -22.32 -3.78
CA ASN A 402 -0.58 -22.43 -3.27
C ASN A 402 0.01 -23.83 -3.52
N ILE A 403 -0.74 -24.89 -3.20
CA ILE A 403 -0.32 -26.27 -3.44
C ILE A 403 -0.08 -26.50 -4.94
N MET A 404 -1.00 -26.06 -5.78
CA MET A 404 -0.89 -26.22 -7.24
C MET A 404 0.26 -25.40 -7.82
N ASN A 405 0.50 -24.18 -7.34
CA ASN A 405 1.64 -23.37 -7.74
C ASN A 405 2.96 -24.08 -7.39
N MET A 406 3.05 -24.67 -6.20
CA MET A 406 4.23 -25.43 -5.80
C MET A 406 4.44 -26.66 -6.66
N TYR A 407 3.38 -27.42 -6.94
CA TYR A 407 3.42 -28.57 -7.83
C TYR A 407 3.94 -28.18 -9.23
N TYR A 408 3.40 -27.12 -9.84
CA TYR A 408 3.84 -26.69 -11.15
C TYR A 408 5.28 -26.15 -11.15
N LYS A 409 5.68 -25.41 -10.11
CA LYS A 409 7.09 -24.98 -9.94
C LYS A 409 8.03 -26.17 -9.86
N ALA A 410 7.73 -27.15 -9.00
CA ALA A 410 8.54 -28.35 -8.83
C ALA A 410 8.61 -29.18 -10.12
N LYS A 411 7.48 -29.38 -10.79
CA LYS A 411 7.40 -30.11 -12.06
C LYS A 411 8.21 -29.45 -13.18
N LEU A 412 8.10 -28.13 -13.32
CA LEU A 412 8.89 -27.38 -14.30
C LEU A 412 10.38 -27.41 -13.96
N CYS A 413 10.72 -27.33 -12.69
CA CYS A 413 12.10 -27.43 -12.22
C CYS A 413 12.71 -28.79 -12.53
N ARG A 414 12.02 -29.88 -12.19
CA ARG A 414 12.45 -31.24 -12.51
C ARG A 414 12.70 -31.42 -14.00
N ARG A 415 11.77 -30.94 -14.84
CA ARG A 415 11.93 -30.97 -16.30
C ARG A 415 13.17 -30.19 -16.76
N ASN A 416 13.48 -29.06 -16.12
CA ASN A 416 14.67 -28.26 -16.43
C ASN A 416 15.96 -29.04 -16.09
N ILE A 417 16.04 -29.63 -14.89
CA ILE A 417 17.19 -30.44 -14.46
C ILE A 417 17.39 -31.63 -15.41
N GLU A 418 16.31 -32.37 -15.72
CA GLU A 418 16.35 -33.51 -16.63
C GLU A 418 16.82 -33.14 -18.04
N ALA A 419 16.40 -31.97 -18.56
CA ALA A 419 16.76 -31.53 -19.90
C ALA A 419 18.19 -30.98 -20.00
N ASN A 420 18.63 -30.21 -19.01
CA ASN A 420 19.87 -29.45 -19.10
C ASN A 420 21.06 -30.15 -18.42
N TRP A 421 20.80 -30.82 -17.29
CA TRP A 421 21.87 -31.21 -16.35
C TRP A 421 22.00 -32.71 -16.16
N LYS A 422 21.06 -33.51 -16.68
CA LYS A 422 21.11 -34.98 -16.61
C LYS A 422 21.38 -35.62 -17.97
N ARG A 423 21.94 -36.83 -17.92
CA ARG A 423 22.01 -37.77 -19.05
C ARG A 423 21.31 -39.06 -18.63
N GLY A 424 20.04 -39.20 -19.00
CA GLY A 424 19.20 -40.28 -18.48
C GLY A 424 18.83 -40.03 -17.02
N ARG A 425 19.19 -40.94 -16.10
CA ARG A 425 18.83 -40.82 -14.67
C ARG A 425 19.89 -40.15 -13.81
N GLU A 426 21.09 -39.96 -14.35
CA GLU A 426 22.24 -39.43 -13.62
C GLU A 426 22.56 -38.00 -14.06
N LEU A 427 23.14 -37.21 -13.15
CA LEU A 427 23.71 -35.91 -13.49
C LEU A 427 24.90 -36.09 -14.44
N LYS A 428 25.08 -35.16 -15.37
CA LYS A 428 26.31 -35.12 -16.19
C LYS A 428 27.50 -34.90 -15.26
N GLU A 429 28.62 -35.55 -15.56
CA GLU A 429 29.84 -35.51 -14.72
C GLU A 429 30.30 -34.08 -14.39
N GLU A 430 30.13 -33.15 -15.34
CA GLU A 430 30.47 -31.73 -15.19
C GLU A 430 29.63 -30.96 -14.16
N TYR A 431 28.48 -31.50 -13.74
CA TYR A 431 27.59 -30.87 -12.76
C TYR A 431 27.55 -31.59 -11.42
N VAL A 432 28.30 -32.68 -11.24
CA VAL A 432 28.36 -33.37 -9.95
C VAL A 432 29.02 -32.47 -8.91
N GLY A 433 28.33 -32.22 -7.80
CA GLY A 433 28.74 -31.29 -6.74
C GLY A 433 28.61 -29.81 -7.11
N ALA A 434 27.99 -29.49 -8.25
CA ALA A 434 27.77 -28.12 -8.65
C ALA A 434 26.81 -27.43 -7.70
N LEU A 435 27.12 -26.17 -7.36
CA LEU A 435 26.30 -25.36 -6.47
C LEU A 435 25.31 -24.53 -7.29
N ILE A 436 24.08 -24.45 -6.82
CA ILE A 436 23.03 -23.61 -7.39
C ILE A 436 22.75 -22.41 -6.49
N GLN A 437 22.52 -21.26 -7.11
CA GLN A 437 22.31 -20.00 -6.41
C GLN A 437 20.85 -19.81 -6.00
N ASN A 438 20.64 -19.27 -4.80
CA ASN A 438 19.33 -18.87 -4.30
C ASN A 438 18.88 -17.57 -4.96
N LYS A 439 17.65 -17.52 -5.49
CA LYS A 439 17.12 -16.35 -6.20
C LYS A 439 16.77 -15.17 -5.29
N ARG A 440 16.53 -15.43 -4.00
CA ARG A 440 16.17 -14.41 -3.01
C ARG A 440 17.38 -13.91 -2.24
N TYR A 441 18.35 -14.78 -1.98
CA TYR A 441 19.53 -14.53 -1.18
C TYR A 441 20.77 -14.97 -1.95
N LEU A 442 21.33 -14.09 -2.78
CA LEU A 442 22.43 -14.42 -3.71
C LEU A 442 23.68 -15.01 -3.02
N ASP A 443 23.81 -14.83 -1.71
CA ASP A 443 24.87 -15.38 -0.85
C ASP A 443 24.64 -16.83 -0.39
N LYS A 444 23.44 -17.38 -0.63
CA LYS A 444 23.09 -18.76 -0.28
C LYS A 444 23.14 -19.67 -1.51
N THR A 445 23.75 -20.84 -1.33
CA THR A 445 23.83 -21.88 -2.35
C THR A 445 23.49 -23.23 -1.77
N ILE A 446 23.03 -24.16 -2.61
CA ILE A 446 22.87 -25.58 -2.27
C ILE A 446 23.44 -26.45 -3.38
N PRO A 447 23.79 -27.72 -3.12
CA PRO A 447 24.14 -28.66 -4.17
C PRO A 447 22.95 -28.95 -5.10
N ILE A 448 23.22 -29.11 -6.39
CA ILE A 448 22.23 -29.52 -7.40
C ILE A 448 21.55 -30.84 -7.05
N GLU A 449 22.25 -31.77 -6.38
CA GLU A 449 21.72 -33.06 -5.93
C GLU A 449 20.59 -32.87 -4.93
N THR A 450 20.74 -31.93 -3.99
CA THR A 450 19.70 -31.60 -3.02
C THR A 450 18.44 -31.11 -3.72
N LEU A 451 18.59 -30.28 -4.76
CA LEU A 451 17.44 -29.86 -5.55
C LEU A 451 16.84 -31.03 -6.33
N ASP A 452 17.65 -31.87 -7.01
CA ASP A 452 17.18 -33.02 -7.79
C ASP A 452 16.41 -34.04 -6.95
N GLU A 453 16.81 -34.25 -5.69
CA GLU A 453 16.10 -35.06 -4.71
C GLU A 453 14.75 -34.43 -4.32
N VAL A 454 14.76 -33.15 -3.95
CA VAL A 454 13.55 -32.43 -3.54
C VAL A 454 12.51 -32.37 -4.67
N VAL A 455 12.94 -32.18 -5.92
CA VAL A 455 12.05 -32.19 -7.10
C VAL A 455 11.96 -33.55 -7.80
N SER A 456 12.30 -34.65 -7.11
CA SER A 456 12.13 -35.99 -7.65
C SER A 456 10.67 -36.27 -8.07
N ASN A 457 10.46 -37.18 -9.02
CA ASN A 457 9.11 -37.52 -9.47
C ASN A 457 8.20 -38.00 -8.33
N GLU A 458 8.75 -38.68 -7.33
CA GLU A 458 8.04 -39.11 -6.13
C GLU A 458 7.58 -37.91 -5.30
N ASN A 459 8.49 -36.97 -4.99
CA ASN A 459 8.17 -35.77 -4.22
C ASN A 459 7.21 -34.83 -4.97
N VAL A 460 7.38 -34.67 -6.29
CA VAL A 460 6.46 -33.89 -7.14
C VAL A 460 5.04 -34.49 -7.13
N ASN A 461 4.93 -35.81 -7.22
CA ASN A 461 3.64 -36.50 -7.15
C ASN A 461 3.01 -36.39 -5.75
N ALA A 462 3.82 -36.47 -4.69
CA ALA A 462 3.36 -36.29 -3.31
C ALA A 462 2.73 -34.90 -3.07
N ILE A 463 3.27 -33.83 -3.68
CA ILE A 463 2.64 -32.50 -3.63
C ILE A 463 1.26 -32.53 -4.29
N TYR A 464 1.13 -33.18 -5.44
CA TYR A 464 -0.16 -33.29 -6.13
C TYR A 464 -1.18 -34.15 -5.37
N ASP A 465 -0.73 -35.22 -4.71
CA ASP A 465 -1.60 -36.04 -3.87
C ASP A 465 -2.03 -35.30 -2.59
N THR A 466 -1.21 -34.38 -2.10
CA THR A 466 -1.60 -33.43 -1.03
C THR A 466 -2.75 -32.53 -1.49
N HIS A 467 -2.67 -31.97 -2.70
CA HIS A 467 -3.78 -31.20 -3.30
C HIS A 467 -5.06 -32.05 -3.40
N LYS A 468 -4.97 -33.29 -3.91
CA LYS A 468 -6.15 -34.16 -4.02
C LYS A 468 -6.77 -34.44 -2.65
N THR A 469 -5.92 -34.71 -1.66
CA THR A 469 -6.35 -34.98 -0.29
C THR A 469 -7.04 -33.76 0.31
N PHE A 470 -6.50 -32.56 0.12
CA PHE A 470 -7.09 -31.32 0.59
C PHE A 470 -8.46 -31.04 -0.07
N MET A 471 -8.54 -31.14 -1.40
CA MET A 471 -9.75 -30.79 -2.14
C MET A 471 -10.85 -31.85 -2.05
N TYR A 472 -10.48 -33.13 -2.09
CA TYR A 472 -11.41 -34.25 -2.28
C TYR A 472 -11.40 -35.28 -1.14
N GLY A 473 -10.42 -35.23 -0.24
CA GLY A 473 -10.27 -36.19 0.85
C GLY A 473 -9.49 -37.45 0.48
N THR A 474 -9.21 -38.27 1.50
CA THR A 474 -8.48 -39.54 1.37
C THR A 474 -9.36 -40.75 1.09
N ASP A 475 -10.67 -40.69 1.38
CA ASP A 475 -11.58 -41.84 1.31
C ASP A 475 -12.94 -41.48 0.72
N LYS A 476 -13.43 -42.25 -0.26
CA LYS A 476 -14.80 -42.13 -0.81
C LYS A 476 -15.91 -42.34 0.24
N LYS A 477 -15.58 -42.89 1.42
CA LYS A 477 -16.51 -43.24 2.49
C LYS A 477 -16.43 -42.32 3.71
N LYS A 478 -15.45 -41.40 3.79
CA LYS A 478 -15.34 -40.40 4.84
C LYS A 478 -15.39 -39.01 4.23
N ALA A 479 -16.48 -38.31 4.51
CA ALA A 479 -16.74 -36.93 4.12
C ALA A 479 -15.67 -36.00 4.71
N GLY A 480 -14.67 -35.62 3.92
CA GLY A 480 -13.67 -34.69 4.40
C GLY A 480 -12.82 -34.21 3.25
N GLY A 481 -13.02 -32.97 2.83
CA GLY A 481 -12.33 -32.34 1.74
C GLY A 481 -12.99 -30.99 1.46
N ALA A 482 -12.25 -30.03 0.94
CA ALA A 482 -12.73 -28.68 0.72
C ALA A 482 -14.01 -28.65 -0.13
N SER A 483 -14.08 -29.48 -1.19
CA SER A 483 -15.27 -29.60 -2.04
C SER A 483 -16.52 -30.07 -1.30
N VAL A 484 -16.38 -31.07 -0.43
CA VAL A 484 -17.50 -31.59 0.38
C VAL A 484 -17.93 -30.56 1.41
N CYS A 485 -16.98 -29.90 2.07
CA CYS A 485 -17.24 -28.83 3.02
C CYS A 485 -18.00 -27.66 2.37
N MET A 486 -17.52 -27.13 1.24
CA MET A 486 -18.18 -26.04 0.52
C MET A 486 -19.60 -26.41 0.07
N ASN A 487 -19.79 -27.64 -0.42
CA ASN A 487 -21.11 -28.14 -0.77
C ASN A 487 -22.05 -28.21 0.44
N GLU A 488 -21.57 -28.65 1.61
CA GLU A 488 -22.38 -28.69 2.83
C GLU A 488 -22.71 -27.29 3.38
N ILE A 489 -21.79 -26.31 3.25
CA ILE A 489 -22.08 -24.90 3.55
C ILE A 489 -23.25 -24.41 2.71
N MET A 490 -23.23 -24.68 1.39
CA MET A 490 -24.30 -24.25 0.49
C MET A 490 -25.62 -24.96 0.78
N LYS A 491 -25.61 -26.27 1.01
CA LYS A 491 -26.82 -27.05 1.31
C LYS A 491 -27.49 -26.63 2.62
N LYS A 492 -26.69 -26.35 3.66
CA LYS A 492 -27.19 -25.91 4.97
C LYS A 492 -27.55 -24.41 4.97
N GLY A 493 -27.15 -23.68 3.94
CA GLY A 493 -27.38 -22.25 3.77
C GLY A 493 -26.16 -21.43 4.21
N ILE A 494 -25.53 -20.77 3.24
CA ILE A 494 -24.29 -19.99 3.44
C ILE A 494 -24.40 -18.83 4.45
N PHE A 495 -25.61 -18.35 4.73
CA PHE A 495 -25.87 -17.33 5.75
C PHE A 495 -26.68 -17.86 6.94
N LYS A 496 -26.88 -19.17 7.06
CA LYS A 496 -27.65 -19.83 8.14
C LYS A 496 -26.76 -20.60 9.11
N VAL A 497 -25.64 -21.14 8.65
CA VAL A 497 -24.75 -21.98 9.45
C VAL A 497 -23.29 -21.58 9.20
N SER A 498 -22.52 -21.42 10.27
CA SER A 498 -21.07 -21.19 10.18
C SER A 498 -20.37 -22.48 9.74
N TYR A 499 -19.36 -22.36 8.88
CA TYR A 499 -18.51 -23.48 8.46
C TYR A 499 -17.93 -24.25 9.67
N ARG A 500 -17.72 -23.57 10.81
CA ARG A 500 -17.21 -24.17 12.05
C ARG A 500 -18.15 -25.21 12.65
N ALA A 501 -19.46 -25.10 12.39
CA ALA A 501 -20.45 -26.05 12.89
C ALA A 501 -20.64 -27.25 11.95
N ILE A 502 -19.93 -27.28 10.81
CA ILE A 502 -20.06 -28.32 9.80
C ILE A 502 -18.92 -29.33 9.98
N GLU A 503 -19.27 -30.58 10.28
CA GLU A 503 -18.31 -31.65 10.58
C GLU A 503 -17.35 -31.91 9.40
N SER A 504 -17.86 -31.89 8.17
CA SER A 504 -17.04 -32.11 6.96
C SER A 504 -16.02 -31.00 6.71
N CYS A 505 -16.15 -29.83 7.35
CA CYS A 505 -15.21 -28.72 7.26
C CYS A 505 -14.06 -28.83 8.27
N GLN A 506 -14.19 -29.62 9.34
CA GLN A 506 -13.14 -29.74 10.38
C GLN A 506 -11.79 -30.21 9.83
N PRO A 507 -11.71 -31.23 8.96
CA PRO A 507 -10.44 -31.63 8.37
C PRO A 507 -9.82 -30.54 7.49
N VAL A 508 -10.63 -29.71 6.85
CA VAL A 508 -10.16 -28.62 5.99
C VAL A 508 -9.52 -27.54 6.86
N ILE A 509 -10.22 -27.11 7.92
CA ILE A 509 -9.73 -26.12 8.90
C ILE A 509 -8.37 -26.55 9.47
N GLN A 510 -8.22 -27.83 9.83
CA GLN A 510 -7.00 -28.38 10.41
C GLN A 510 -5.82 -28.40 9.42
N ASN A 511 -6.10 -28.44 8.10
CA ASN A 511 -5.10 -28.58 7.06
C ASN A 511 -4.87 -27.29 6.25
N MET A 512 -5.37 -26.14 6.72
CA MET A 512 -5.15 -24.81 6.12
C MET A 512 -3.73 -24.24 6.35
N GLY A 513 -2.79 -25.05 6.85
CA GLY A 513 -1.41 -24.63 7.02
C GLY A 513 -0.72 -24.30 5.69
N GLU A 514 0.25 -23.39 5.73
CA GLU A 514 1.03 -23.09 4.53
C GLU A 514 1.91 -24.27 4.17
N ILE A 515 1.65 -24.88 3.01
CA ILE A 515 2.65 -25.71 2.37
C ILE A 515 3.73 -24.75 1.88
N GLN A 516 4.90 -24.80 2.50
CA GLN A 516 6.09 -24.10 2.06
C GLN A 516 7.20 -25.13 1.85
N ASN A 517 7.89 -25.00 0.73
CA ASN A 517 9.14 -25.73 0.50
C ASN A 517 10.18 -24.70 0.04
N GLU A 518 10.99 -24.23 0.98
CA GLU A 518 11.98 -23.18 0.74
C GLU A 518 12.96 -23.54 -0.38
N VAL A 519 13.26 -24.84 -0.56
CA VAL A 519 14.14 -25.30 -1.64
C VAL A 519 13.46 -25.11 -2.99
N ILE A 520 12.20 -25.54 -3.13
CA ILE A 520 11.43 -25.37 -4.37
C ILE A 520 11.23 -23.87 -4.65
N GLU A 521 10.88 -23.07 -3.65
CA GLU A 521 10.57 -21.66 -3.85
C GLU A 521 11.78 -20.82 -4.24
N ASN A 522 12.94 -21.06 -3.62
CA ASN A 522 14.09 -20.19 -3.79
C ASN A 522 15.10 -20.68 -4.84
N TYR A 523 15.07 -21.96 -5.21
CA TYR A 523 16.07 -22.57 -6.09
C TYR A 523 15.48 -23.16 -7.39
N CYS A 524 14.16 -23.24 -7.56
CA CYS A 524 13.58 -23.66 -8.84
C CYS A 524 13.79 -22.63 -9.95
N MET A 525 13.96 -23.11 -11.19
CA MET A 525 14.65 -22.42 -12.30
C MET A 525 16.13 -22.21 -11.98
N PRO A 526 16.86 -23.32 -11.75
CA PRO A 526 18.15 -23.24 -11.08
C PRO A 526 19.22 -22.61 -11.98
N GLU A 527 20.09 -21.82 -11.36
CA GLU A 527 21.23 -21.14 -11.98
C GLU A 527 22.47 -21.56 -11.19
N LEU A 528 23.56 -21.89 -11.88
CA LEU A 528 24.81 -22.27 -11.23
C LEU A 528 25.38 -21.06 -10.49
N ALA A 529 25.92 -21.28 -9.29
CA ALA A 529 26.69 -20.27 -8.60
C ALA A 529 28.05 -20.11 -9.28
N ASP A 530 28.46 -18.85 -9.49
CA ASP A 530 29.75 -18.48 -10.09
C ASP A 530 30.96 -18.87 -9.23
#